data_AF-A0AAP0ENV9-F1
#
_entry.id   AF-A0AAP0ENV9-F1
#
_cell.length_a   1.000
_cell.length_b   1.000
_cell.length_c   1.000
_cell.angle_alpha   90.00
_cell.angle_beta   90.00
_cell.angle_gamma   90.00
#
_symmetry.space_group_name_H-M   'P 1'
#
loop_
_entity.id
_entity.type
_entity.pdbx_description
1 polymer ?
#
loop_
_entity_poly.entity_id
_entity_poly.type
_entity_poly.pdbx_seq_one_letter_code
_entity_poly.pdbx_strand_id
1 'polypeptide(L)'
;MQVEEKKQAAADVLFHYSQFVMVCIGEGVRPADLRLHLMKEISGMPTSLKPAAPPGTAVSSDEVGEPSSSSATRGDRTDVDISQASTI
;
A
#
# COMPACT_ATOMS: atom_id res chain seq x y z
N MET A 1 29.62 13.12 21.95
CA MET A 1 29.29 11.72 22.27
C MET A 1 27.85 11.40 21.90
N GLN A 2 26.84 12.01 22.54
CA GLN A 2 25.42 11.70 22.32
C GLN A 2 24.95 11.68 20.86
N VAL A 3 25.38 12.64 20.03
CA VAL A 3 24.99 12.67 18.61
C VAL A 3 25.55 11.47 17.84
N GLU A 4 26.78 11.07 18.14
CA GLU A 4 27.44 9.95 17.45
C GLU A 4 26.87 8.61 17.90
N GLU A 5 26.59 8.47 19.20
CA GLU A 5 25.88 7.30 19.74
C GLU A 5 24.49 7.13 19.12
N LYS A 6 23.75 8.24 18.95
CA LYS A 6 22.45 8.21 18.28
C LYS A 6 22.54 7.82 16.81
N LYS A 7 23.58 8.26 16.09
CA LYS A 7 23.83 7.80 14.71
C LYS A 7 24.13 6.31 14.67
N GLN A 8 24.98 5.82 15.58
CA GLN A 8 25.31 4.41 15.64
C GLN A 8 24.07 3.57 15.92
N ALA A 9 23.26 3.95 16.91
CA ALA A 9 22.01 3.25 17.22
C ALA A 9 21.04 3.24 16.03
N ALA A 10 20.92 4.34 15.28
CA ALA A 10 20.10 4.38 14.07
C ALA A 10 20.67 3.47 12.97
N ALA A 11 22.00 3.44 12.79
CA ALA A 11 22.66 2.56 11.84
C ALA A 11 22.45 1.08 12.20
N ASP A 12 22.54 0.73 13.48
CA ASP A 12 22.33 -0.63 13.97
C ASP A 12 20.89 -1.09 13.72
N VAL A 13 19.91 -0.23 13.98
CA VAL A 13 18.49 -0.50 13.72
C VAL A 13 18.25 -0.73 12.22
N LEU A 14 18.78 0.15 11.36
CA LEU A 14 18.65 0.02 9.91
C LEU A 14 19.33 -1.24 9.38
N PHE A 15 20.50 -1.58 9.93
CA PHE A 15 21.21 -2.81 9.57
C PHE A 15 20.41 -4.05 9.96
N HIS A 16 19.85 -4.08 11.17
CA HIS A 16 19.02 -5.20 11.63
C HIS A 16 17.76 -5.36 10.75
N TYR A 17 17.12 -4.24 10.41
CA TYR A 17 15.99 -4.24 9.49
C TYR A 17 16.37 -4.76 8.09
N SER A 18 17.56 -4.38 7.58
CA SER A 18 18.03 -4.86 6.27
C SER A 18 18.20 -6.38 6.22
N GLN A 19 18.64 -7.00 7.31
CA GLN A 19 18.75 -8.46 7.41
C GLN A 19 17.38 -9.12 7.38
N PHE A 20 16.42 -8.58 8.14
CA PHE A 20 15.05 -9.07 8.13
C PHE A 20 14.44 -9.05 6.73
N VAL A 21 14.57 -7.94 5.99
CA VAL A 21 14.07 -7.83 4.61
C VAL A 21 14.72 -8.85 3.69
N MET A 22 16.02 -9.09 3.83
CA MET A 22 16.73 -10.09 3.04
C MET A 22 16.17 -11.51 3.28
N VAL A 23 15.85 -11.84 4.54
CA VAL A 23 15.17 -13.10 4.88
C VAL A 23 13.78 -13.16 4.26
N CYS A 24 12.97 -12.09 4.36
CA CYS A 24 11.63 -12.06 3.76
C CYS A 24 11.65 -12.28 2.24
N ILE A 25 12.65 -11.74 1.55
CA ILE A 25 12.85 -11.96 0.12
C ILE A 25 13.18 -13.44 -0.16
N GLY A 26 14.07 -14.04 0.64
CA GLY A 26 14.42 -15.46 0.52
C GLY A 26 13.25 -16.41 0.77
N GLU A 27 12.35 -16.05 1.69
CA GLU A 27 11.14 -16.80 2.03
C GLU A 27 9.96 -16.55 1.05
N GLY A 28 10.18 -15.81 -0.03
CA GLY A 28 9.16 -15.54 -1.05
C GLY A 28 7.99 -14.68 -0.55
N VAL A 29 8.17 -13.89 0.51
CA VAL A 29 7.13 -12.99 1.02
C VAL A 29 6.76 -11.97 -0.06
N ARG A 30 5.46 -11.81 -0.33
CA ARG A 30 5.02 -10.83 -1.32
C ARG A 30 5.35 -9.40 -0.84
N PRO A 31 5.80 -8.50 -1.73
CA PRO A 31 6.09 -7.11 -1.36
C PRO A 31 4.92 -6.39 -0.68
N ALA A 32 3.68 -6.72 -1.05
CA ALA A 32 2.48 -6.15 -0.44
C ALA A 32 2.30 -6.57 1.03
N ASP A 33 2.56 -7.84 1.34
CA ASP A 33 2.43 -8.37 2.71
C ASP A 33 3.55 -7.80 3.60
N LEU A 34 4.77 -7.71 3.07
CA LEU A 34 5.89 -7.05 3.74
C LEU A 34 5.60 -5.56 4.02
N ARG A 35 5.03 -4.84 3.03
CA ARG A 35 4.63 -3.43 3.21
C ARG A 35 3.58 -3.29 4.31
N LEU A 36 2.54 -4.14 4.32
CA LEU A 36 1.51 -4.11 5.35
C LEU A 36 2.08 -4.44 6.74
N HIS A 37 2.97 -5.44 6.82
CA HIS A 37 3.65 -5.79 8.05
C HIS A 37 4.44 -4.61 8.61
N LEU A 38 5.22 -3.93 7.77
CA LEU A 38 5.96 -2.72 8.17
C LEU A 38 5.03 -1.63 8.69
N MET A 39 3.92 -1.37 7.99
CA MET A 39 2.94 -0.36 8.42
C MET A 39 2.33 -0.68 9.80
N LYS A 40 2.12 -1.96 10.12
CA LYS A 40 1.64 -2.39 11.44
C LYS A 40 2.72 -2.23 12.51
N GLU A 41 3.95 -2.63 12.21
CA GLU A 41 5.09 -2.57 13.13
C GLU A 41 5.41 -1.13 13.55
N ILE A 42 5.48 -0.19 12.60
CA ILE A 42 5.70 1.24 12.90
C ILE A 42 4.54 1.87 13.70
N SER A 43 3.34 1.29 13.60
CA SER A 43 2.16 1.74 14.34
C SER A 43 2.04 1.08 15.72
N GLY A 44 2.99 0.21 16.10
CA GLY A 44 2.95 -0.54 17.36
C GLY A 44 1.89 -1.64 17.40
N MET A 45 1.34 -2.03 16.26
CA MET A 45 0.35 -3.10 16.17
C MET A 45 1.01 -4.47 16.08
N PRO A 46 0.48 -5.50 16.76
CA PRO A 46 0.94 -6.88 16.58
C PRO A 46 0.83 -7.33 15.11
N THR A 47 1.88 -7.94 14.60
CA THR A 47 1.96 -8.37 13.19
C THR A 47 2.88 -9.57 13.03
N SER A 48 2.66 -10.37 11.99
CA SER A 48 3.48 -11.53 11.64
C SER A 48 3.47 -11.74 10.13
N LEU A 49 4.58 -12.20 9.57
CA LEU A 49 4.70 -12.56 8.16
C LEU A 49 4.64 -14.07 8.02
N LYS A 50 3.75 -14.54 7.13
CA LYS A 50 3.72 -15.93 6.72
C LYS A 50 4.43 -16.06 5.37
N PRO A 51 5.31 -17.07 5.18
CA PRO A 51 5.86 -17.37 3.88
C PRO A 51 4.74 -17.57 2.85
N ALA A 52 4.96 -17.12 1.62
CA ALA A 52 3.98 -17.35 0.58
C ALA A 52 3.82 -18.87 0.37
N ALA A 53 2.57 -19.32 0.28
CA ALA A 53 2.30 -20.70 -0.10
C ALA A 53 2.88 -20.97 -1.50
N PRO A 54 3.35 -22.21 -1.77
CA PRO A 54 3.87 -22.55 -3.09
C PRO A 54 2.82 -22.26 -4.17
N PRO A 55 3.25 -21.91 -5.40
CA PRO A 55 2.33 -21.58 -6.49
C PRO A 55 1.39 -22.76 -6.75
N GLY A 56 0.10 -22.58 -6.42
CA GLY A 56 -0.92 -23.63 -6.52
C GLY A 56 -2.03 -23.55 -5.46
N THR A 57 -1.79 -22.89 -4.33
CA THR A 57 -2.80 -22.73 -3.27
C THR A 57 -3.35 -21.31 -3.25
N ALA A 58 -4.26 -21.01 -4.18
CA ALA A 58 -5.06 -19.79 -4.13
C ALA A 58 -6.06 -19.91 -2.96
N VAL A 59 -5.75 -19.28 -1.83
CA VAL A 59 -6.80 -18.95 -0.85
C VAL A 59 -7.33 -17.57 -1.20
N SER A 60 -8.57 -17.56 -1.68
CA SER A 60 -9.39 -16.37 -1.89
C SER A 60 -9.49 -15.59 -0.58
N SER A 61 -8.82 -14.44 -0.47
CA SER A 61 -9.22 -13.42 0.50
C SER A 61 -10.27 -12.54 -0.16
N ASP A 62 -11.51 -13.04 -0.13
CA ASP A 62 -12.74 -12.26 -0.20
C ASP A 62 -13.10 -12.03 1.28
N GLU A 63 -13.12 -10.82 1.82
CA GLU A 63 -14.29 -9.95 1.79
C GLU A 63 -13.82 -8.54 2.20
N VAL A 64 -13.79 -7.59 1.26
CA VAL A 64 -13.64 -6.15 1.52
C VAL A 64 -15.04 -5.56 1.54
N GLY A 65 -15.73 -5.74 2.65
CA GLY A 65 -17.01 -5.10 2.90
C GLY A 65 -16.79 -3.64 3.31
N GLU A 66 -16.69 -2.73 2.34
CA GLU A 66 -16.94 -1.30 2.57
C GLU A 66 -18.10 -0.86 1.67
N PRO A 67 -19.27 -0.50 2.23
CA PRO A 67 -20.43 -0.11 1.44
C PRO A 67 -20.17 1.18 0.67
N SER A 68 -20.62 1.18 -0.59
CA SER A 68 -20.58 2.31 -1.51
C SER A 68 -21.27 3.54 -0.93
N SER A 69 -20.51 4.62 -0.78
CA SER A 69 -21.03 5.96 -0.53
C SER A 69 -21.85 6.42 -1.74
N SER A 70 -23.14 6.61 -1.53
CA SER A 70 -24.09 7.10 -2.53
C SER A 70 -24.15 8.62 -2.48
N SER A 71 -23.48 9.29 -3.42
CA SER A 71 -23.86 10.65 -3.81
C SER A 71 -23.46 10.92 -5.26
N ALA A 72 -24.46 11.06 -6.13
CA ALA A 72 -24.37 11.82 -7.38
C ALA A 72 -25.79 12.11 -7.86
N THR A 73 -26.22 13.35 -7.65
CA THR A 73 -27.41 13.96 -8.25
C THR A 73 -27.33 13.84 -9.76
N ARG A 74 -28.36 13.27 -10.39
CA ARG A 74 -28.52 13.30 -11.85
C ARG A 74 -29.03 14.67 -12.28
N GLY A 75 -28.34 15.29 -13.23
CA GLY A 75 -28.70 16.54 -13.90
C GLY A 75 -27.52 17.50 -13.88
N ASP A 76 -27.06 18.13 -14.95
CA ASP A 76 -27.43 18.17 -16.36
C ASP A 76 -26.22 18.88 -17.03
N ARG A 77 -25.71 18.36 -18.15
CA ARG A 77 -24.57 18.90 -18.93
C ARG A 77 -24.85 18.52 -20.38
N THR A 78 -24.91 19.37 -21.39
CA THR A 78 -24.56 20.78 -21.59
C THR A 78 -25.25 21.24 -22.87
N ASP A 79 -25.90 22.40 -22.85
CA ASP A 79 -26.16 23.23 -24.03
C ASP A 79 -24.87 23.99 -24.36
N VAL A 80 -24.29 23.78 -25.55
CA VAL A 80 -23.54 24.79 -26.33
C VAL A 80 -23.48 24.28 -27.78
N ASP A 81 -24.52 24.57 -28.56
CA ASP A 81 -24.45 24.49 -30.03
C ASP A 81 -23.70 25.74 -30.52
N ILE A 82 -22.58 25.53 -31.22
CA ILE A 82 -21.74 26.61 -31.74
C ILE A 82 -22.54 27.39 -32.80
N SER A 83 -22.87 28.63 -32.45
CA SER A 83 -23.55 29.56 -33.34
C SER A 83 -22.59 30.23 -34.33
N GLN A 84 -23.13 30.51 -35.52
CA GLN A 84 -22.79 31.59 -36.49
C GLN A 84 -21.70 31.27 -37.54
N ALA A 85 -21.77 31.69 -38.82
CA ALA A 85 -22.71 32.54 -39.56
C ALA A 85 -22.47 32.47 -41.10
N SER A 86 -23.57 32.68 -41.85
CA SER A 86 -23.78 33.52 -43.05
C SER A 86 -23.03 33.40 -44.40
N THR A 87 -23.86 33.65 -45.44
CA THR A 87 -23.59 34.18 -46.81
C THR A 87 -23.08 33.12 -47.79
N ILE A 88 -23.73 32.84 -48.93
CA ILE A 88 -24.19 33.74 -50.01
C ILE A 88 -25.42 33.14 -50.69
#